data_AF-M2YSL5-F1
#
_entry.id   AF-M2YSL5-F1
#
_cell.length_a   1.000
_cell.length_b   1.000
_cell.length_c   1.000
_cell.angle_alpha   90.00
_cell.angle_beta   90.00
_cell.angle_gamma   90.00
#
_symmetry.space_group_name_H-M   'P 1'
#
loop_
_entity.id
_entity.type
_entity.pdbx_description
1 polymer ?
#
loop_
_entity_poly.entity_id
_entity_poly.type
_entity_poly.pdbx_seq_one_letter_code
_entity_poly.pdbx_strand_id
1 'polypeptide(L)'
;MRQIITWARSDTGIQICRQHRLAPDKFIAAANAHAAYADESTGRSLTAARETLAEYAGISTDVLDRARRILRRIGAAVEIVCGRYLTIAERIEASLAHGGRQLRAASVWALTSKFALDPSVYPQFPNRADLPENPLGSLGISRSRVVTNARASRRAKAGTTSCPRPLRTQIAAARLADRLAPTMPDYRGIDRDGHYVPGTSHQHIGAIADALTDAGIDTHRWTGDAIADRITEFRHDRTLPRLTSPAAFLRWQLRALADVWAGPTPAERRAHIQVERAAAREAELARRAANPPASEQTRAAARADLRQLLATRSTHSGPRTQVRRDRFGRRVR
;
A
#
# COMPACT_ATOMS: atom_id res chain seq x y z
N MET A 1 -6.20 16.19 11.32
CA MET A 1 -6.63 17.40 10.58
C MET A 1 -6.61 18.72 11.36
N ARG A 2 -7.17 18.81 12.58
CA ARG A 2 -7.22 20.08 13.34
C ARG A 2 -5.88 20.83 13.43
N GLN A 3 -4.80 20.11 13.74
CA GLN A 3 -3.44 20.68 13.82
C GLN A 3 -2.94 21.27 12.49
N ILE A 4 -3.24 20.61 11.36
CA ILE A 4 -2.83 21.10 10.03
C ILE A 4 -3.57 22.40 9.68
N ILE A 5 -4.85 22.51 10.03
CA ILE A 5 -5.64 23.72 9.80
C ILE A 5 -5.09 24.89 10.64
N THR A 6 -4.79 24.64 11.92
CA THR A 6 -4.19 25.64 12.81
C THR A 6 -2.83 26.10 12.28
N TRP A 7 -1.98 25.16 11.85
CA TRP A 7 -0.67 25.48 11.27
C TRP A 7 -0.78 26.26 9.96
N ALA A 8 -1.65 25.85 9.03
CA ALA A 8 -1.78 26.51 7.73
C ALA A 8 -2.25 27.97 7.84
N ARG A 9 -2.93 28.32 8.93
CA ARG A 9 -3.42 29.66 9.24
C ARG A 9 -2.45 30.50 10.09
N SER A 10 -1.34 29.93 10.57
CA SER A 10 -0.31 30.69 11.28
C SER A 10 0.53 31.50 10.29
N ASP A 11 1.20 32.56 10.76
CA ASP A 11 2.07 33.39 9.91
C ASP A 11 3.17 32.57 9.24
N THR A 12 3.76 31.62 9.97
CA THR A 12 4.75 30.66 9.45
C THR A 12 4.16 29.77 8.36
N GLY A 13 2.94 29.25 8.55
CA GLY A 13 2.26 28.41 7.57
C GLY A 13 1.90 29.18 6.30
N ILE A 14 1.43 30.42 6.44
CA ILE A 14 1.13 31.34 5.32
C ILE A 14 2.41 31.63 4.54
N GLN A 15 3.53 31.93 5.21
CA GLN A 15 4.81 32.20 4.56
C GLN A 15 5.33 30.99 3.79
N ILE A 16 5.27 29.78 4.35
CA ILE A 16 5.71 28.55 3.67
C ILE A 16 4.80 28.23 2.48
N CYS A 17 3.49 28.40 2.61
CA CYS A 17 2.56 28.23 1.50
C CYS A 17 2.87 29.21 0.35
N ARG A 18 3.18 30.49 0.68
CA ARG A 18 3.61 31.50 -0.30
C ARG A 18 4.92 31.13 -1.00
N GLN A 19 5.93 30.63 -0.29
CA GLN A 19 7.19 30.16 -0.90
C GLN A 19 6.95 29.08 -1.96
N HIS A 20 5.98 28.19 -1.73
CA HIS A 20 5.61 27.13 -2.65
C HIS A 20 4.52 27.53 -3.65
N ARG A 21 4.17 28.83 -3.75
CA ARG A 21 3.13 29.37 -4.64
C ARG A 21 1.79 28.64 -4.49
N LEU A 22 1.35 28.45 -3.25
CA LEU A 22 0.13 27.74 -2.88
C LEU A 22 -0.70 28.58 -1.90
N ALA A 23 -2.01 28.65 -2.11
CA ALA A 23 -2.92 29.27 -1.14
C ALA A 23 -3.15 28.34 0.06
N PRO A 24 -3.17 28.86 1.31
CA PRO A 24 -3.41 28.03 2.51
C PRO A 24 -4.68 27.19 2.44
N ASP A 25 -5.78 27.70 1.89
CA ASP A 25 -7.03 26.95 1.75
C ASP A 25 -6.90 25.75 0.80
N LYS A 26 -6.14 25.91 -0.28
CA LYS A 26 -5.85 24.83 -1.24
C LYS A 26 -4.92 23.78 -0.63
N PHE A 27 -3.99 24.20 0.24
CA PHE A 27 -3.18 23.29 1.04
C PHE A 27 -4.05 22.47 2.00
N ILE A 28 -4.98 23.11 2.73
CA ILE A 28 -5.91 22.44 3.63
C ILE A 28 -6.80 21.45 2.86
N ALA A 29 -7.31 21.84 1.69
CA ALA A 29 -8.10 20.95 0.83
C ALA A 29 -7.32 19.70 0.40
N ALA A 30 -6.06 19.89 -0.03
CA ALA A 30 -5.17 18.78 -0.37
C ALA A 30 -4.89 17.85 0.83
N ALA A 31 -4.66 18.42 2.02
CA ALA A 31 -4.43 17.64 3.24
C ALA A 31 -5.68 16.85 3.67
N ASN A 32 -6.87 17.45 3.55
CA ASN A 32 -8.14 16.76 3.80
C ASN A 32 -8.36 15.60 2.82
N ALA A 33 -8.02 15.79 1.53
CA ALA A 33 -8.08 14.71 0.55
C ALA A 33 -7.15 13.55 0.90
N HIS A 34 -5.92 13.84 1.36
CA HIS A 34 -5.03 12.79 1.82
C HIS A 34 -5.56 12.08 3.06
N ALA A 35 -6.14 12.81 4.01
CA ALA A 35 -6.72 12.21 5.22
C ALA A 35 -7.93 11.32 4.90
N ALA A 36 -8.78 11.70 3.94
CA ALA A 36 -9.97 10.95 3.55
C ALA A 36 -9.65 9.60 2.87
N TYR A 37 -8.49 9.50 2.22
CA TYR A 37 -8.02 8.28 1.54
C TYR A 37 -6.99 7.48 2.34
N ALA A 38 -6.57 7.98 3.50
CA ALA A 38 -5.72 7.24 4.42
C ALA A 38 -6.57 6.28 5.27
N ASP A 39 -5.98 5.17 5.71
CA ASP A 39 -6.63 4.28 6.67
C ASP A 39 -6.91 5.05 7.96
N GLU A 40 -8.19 5.16 8.33
CA GLU A 40 -8.67 5.95 9.47
C GLU A 40 -8.02 5.52 10.80
N SER A 41 -7.61 4.26 10.91
CA SER A 41 -7.07 3.69 12.14
C SER A 41 -5.57 3.96 12.35
N THR A 42 -4.80 4.09 11.26
CA THR A 42 -3.33 4.21 11.33
C THR A 42 -2.75 5.42 10.61
N GLY A 43 -3.54 6.11 9.77
CA GLY A 43 -3.09 7.17 8.87
C GLY A 43 -2.16 6.68 7.74
N ARG A 44 -2.03 5.36 7.56
CA ARG A 44 -1.12 4.71 6.60
C ARG A 44 -1.88 4.22 5.37
N SER A 45 -1.15 3.74 4.37
CA SER A 45 -1.70 3.12 3.16
C SER A 45 -2.50 4.05 2.24
N LEU A 46 -2.14 5.33 2.14
CA LEU A 46 -2.69 6.19 1.09
C LEU A 46 -2.10 5.77 -0.26
N THR A 47 -2.89 5.04 -1.05
CA THR A 47 -2.52 4.50 -2.37
C THR A 47 -3.31 5.14 -3.52
N ALA A 48 -4.13 6.15 -3.23
CA ALA A 48 -4.96 6.81 -4.22
C ALA A 48 -4.13 7.50 -5.30
N ALA A 49 -4.59 7.41 -6.55
CA ALA A 49 -3.97 8.10 -7.67
C ALA A 49 -3.96 9.63 -7.45
N ARG A 50 -2.96 10.28 -8.01
CA ARG A 50 -2.79 11.74 -7.90
C ARG A 50 -3.98 12.47 -8.50
N GLU A 51 -4.50 11.96 -9.61
CA GLU A 51 -5.66 12.48 -10.32
C GLU A 51 -6.92 12.40 -9.44
N THR A 52 -7.17 11.25 -8.81
CA THR A 52 -8.29 11.02 -7.89
C THR A 52 -8.25 11.96 -6.68
N LEU A 53 -7.07 12.17 -6.10
CA LEU A 53 -6.91 13.08 -4.96
C LEU A 53 -7.10 14.55 -5.35
N ALA A 54 -6.65 14.92 -6.55
CA ALA A 54 -6.80 16.26 -7.08
C ALA A 54 -8.27 16.57 -7.39
N GLU A 55 -8.98 15.62 -8.00
CA GLU A 55 -10.43 15.67 -8.26
C GLU A 55 -11.21 15.81 -6.95
N TYR A 56 -10.93 14.95 -5.96
CA TYR A 56 -11.60 15.01 -4.65
C TYR A 56 -11.36 16.34 -3.92
N ALA A 57 -10.16 16.91 -4.01
CA ALA A 57 -9.84 18.20 -3.42
C ALA A 57 -10.35 19.41 -4.24
N GLY A 58 -10.84 19.21 -5.47
CA GLY A 58 -11.19 20.30 -6.39
C GLY A 58 -9.98 21.18 -6.75
N ILE A 59 -8.81 20.57 -6.95
CA ILE A 59 -7.55 21.25 -7.28
C ILE A 59 -6.88 20.60 -8.49
N SER A 60 -5.96 21.30 -9.15
CA SER A 60 -5.14 20.68 -10.19
C SER A 60 -4.07 19.78 -9.59
N THR A 61 -3.59 18.81 -10.38
CA THR A 61 -2.56 17.88 -9.94
C THR A 61 -1.24 18.57 -9.57
N ASP A 62 -0.90 19.68 -10.23
CA ASP A 62 0.29 20.48 -9.90
C ASP A 62 0.18 21.16 -8.54
N VAL A 63 -1.04 21.61 -8.19
CA VAL A 63 -1.34 22.20 -6.88
C VAL A 63 -1.24 21.13 -5.81
N LEU A 64 -1.74 19.91 -6.08
CA LEU A 64 -1.57 18.75 -5.21
C LEU A 64 -0.08 18.41 -4.99
N ASP A 65 0.74 18.44 -6.05
CA ASP A 65 2.18 18.16 -5.96
C ASP A 65 2.96 19.25 -5.18
N ARG A 66 2.51 20.51 -5.23
CA ARG A 66 3.02 21.58 -4.34
C ARG A 66 2.61 21.34 -2.89
N ALA A 67 1.36 20.97 -2.64
CA ALA A 67 0.87 20.67 -1.29
C ALA A 67 1.63 19.48 -0.67
N ARG A 68 1.86 18.42 -1.45
CA ARG A 68 2.68 17.27 -1.08
C ARG A 68 4.10 17.64 -0.71
N ARG A 69 4.72 18.58 -1.43
CA ARG A 69 6.05 19.12 -1.06
C ARG A 69 6.02 19.81 0.29
N ILE A 70 4.97 20.60 0.59
CA ILE A 70 4.82 21.24 1.90
C ILE A 70 4.57 20.21 3.00
N LEU A 71 3.71 19.21 2.76
CA LEU A 71 3.44 18.14 3.73
C LEU A 71 4.69 17.33 4.06
N ARG A 72 5.50 16.99 3.04
CA ARG A 72 6.82 16.36 3.24
C ARG A 72 7.76 17.28 3.96
N ARG A 73 7.77 18.56 3.58
CA ARG A 73 8.57 19.59 4.24
C ARG A 73 8.21 19.54 5.70
N ILE A 74 7.01 19.90 6.15
CA ILE A 74 6.63 19.94 7.58
C ILE A 74 6.62 18.61 8.35
N GLY A 75 6.94 17.48 7.70
CA GLY A 75 6.90 16.15 8.32
C GLY A 75 5.50 15.61 8.59
N ALA A 76 4.46 16.22 8.00
CA ALA A 76 3.06 15.79 8.16
C ALA A 76 2.70 14.60 7.28
N ALA A 77 3.46 14.36 6.21
CA ALA A 77 3.30 13.18 5.37
C ALA A 77 4.65 12.67 4.86
N VAL A 78 4.79 11.35 4.79
CA VAL A 78 5.95 10.65 4.27
C VAL A 78 5.53 9.83 3.06
N GLU A 79 6.28 9.96 1.97
CA GLU A 79 6.14 9.09 0.81
C GLU A 79 6.95 7.81 1.06
N ILE A 80 6.25 6.70 1.25
CA ILE A 80 6.85 5.38 1.51
C ILE A 80 7.34 4.77 0.20
N VAL A 81 6.57 4.94 -0.88
CA VAL A 81 6.90 4.43 -2.21
C VAL A 81 6.66 5.52 -3.24
N CYS A 82 7.72 5.87 -3.97
CA CYS A 82 7.61 6.77 -5.12
C CYS A 82 6.79 6.12 -6.24
N GLY A 83 5.84 6.89 -6.78
CA GLY A 83 5.10 6.46 -7.96
C GLY A 83 6.05 6.23 -9.14
N ARG A 84 6.00 5.05 -9.75
CA ARG A 84 6.86 4.69 -10.88
C ARG A 84 6.04 4.20 -12.07
N TYR A 85 6.66 4.20 -13.24
CA TYR A 85 6.07 3.51 -14.39
C TYR A 85 5.96 2.02 -14.09
N LEU A 86 4.78 1.47 -14.40
CA LEU A 86 4.56 0.04 -14.35
C LEU A 86 5.32 -0.62 -15.49
N THR A 87 5.95 -1.76 -15.21
CA THR A 87 6.51 -2.67 -16.22
C THR A 87 5.38 -3.26 -17.06
N ILE A 88 5.70 -3.83 -18.22
CA ILE A 88 4.69 -4.43 -19.11
C ILE A 88 3.85 -5.48 -18.37
N ALA A 89 4.49 -6.32 -17.55
CA ALA A 89 3.79 -7.32 -16.73
C ALA A 89 2.84 -6.66 -15.72
N GLU A 90 3.30 -5.65 -15.00
CA GLU A 90 2.47 -4.92 -14.03
C GLU A 90 1.35 -4.12 -14.70
N ARG A 91 1.53 -3.66 -15.95
CA ARG A 91 0.46 -3.02 -16.73
C ARG A 91 -0.61 -4.03 -17.11
N ILE A 92 -0.23 -5.25 -17.49
CA ILE A 92 -1.17 -6.32 -17.80
C ILE A 92 -1.94 -6.68 -16.52
N GLU A 93 -1.25 -6.87 -15.40
CA GLU A 93 -1.87 -7.13 -14.09
C GLU A 93 -2.82 -6.00 -13.66
N ALA A 94 -2.39 -4.74 -13.76
CA ALA A 94 -3.23 -3.59 -13.43
C ALA A 94 -4.43 -3.44 -14.37
N SER A 95 -4.26 -3.75 -15.66
CA SER A 95 -5.37 -3.72 -16.63
C SER A 95 -6.39 -4.83 -16.35
N LEU A 96 -5.93 -6.01 -15.96
CA LEU A 96 -6.80 -7.13 -15.56
C LEU A 96 -7.51 -6.85 -14.23
N ALA A 97 -6.85 -6.19 -13.27
CA ALA A 97 -7.42 -5.90 -11.96
C ALA A 97 -8.38 -4.70 -11.94
N HIS A 98 -8.12 -3.68 -12.77
CA HIS A 98 -8.84 -2.40 -12.72
C HIS A 98 -9.61 -2.07 -14.00
N GLY A 99 -9.56 -2.93 -15.03
CA GLY A 99 -10.33 -2.78 -16.28
C GLY A 99 -9.91 -1.59 -17.15
N GLY A 100 -8.79 -0.94 -16.84
CA GLY A 100 -8.35 0.29 -17.49
C GLY A 100 -6.85 0.33 -17.77
N ARG A 101 -6.43 1.19 -18.69
CA ARG A 101 -5.02 1.35 -19.09
C ARG A 101 -4.23 2.11 -18.02
N GLN A 102 -3.66 1.39 -17.06
CA GLN A 102 -2.77 1.97 -16.05
C GLN A 102 -1.30 1.88 -16.48
N LEU A 103 -0.63 3.03 -16.60
CA LEU A 103 0.78 3.10 -17.00
C LEU A 103 1.75 3.34 -15.83
N ARG A 104 1.23 3.80 -14.69
CA ARG A 104 2.00 4.20 -13.51
C ARG A 104 1.36 3.68 -12.23
N ALA A 105 2.20 3.26 -11.30
CA ALA A 105 1.81 3.02 -9.91
C ALA A 105 1.58 4.36 -9.23
N ALA A 106 0.51 4.47 -8.44
CA ALA A 106 0.34 5.59 -7.54
C ALA A 106 1.42 5.58 -6.46
N SER A 107 1.83 6.76 -5.98
CA SER A 107 2.73 6.84 -4.83
C SER A 107 1.99 6.43 -3.55
N VAL A 108 2.70 5.74 -2.66
CA VAL A 108 2.17 5.33 -1.36
C VAL A 108 2.62 6.30 -0.31
N TRP A 109 1.68 6.87 0.43
CA TRP A 109 1.95 7.84 1.49
C TRP A 109 1.44 7.35 2.84
N ALA A 110 2.10 7.82 3.90
CA ALA A 110 1.62 7.75 5.26
C ALA A 110 1.57 9.14 5.87
N LEU A 111 0.52 9.40 6.63
CA LEU A 111 0.34 10.62 7.42
C LEU A 111 0.93 10.41 8.82
N THR A 112 1.56 11.45 9.34
CA THR A 112 2.21 11.42 10.65
C THR A 112 1.44 12.27 11.64
N SER A 113 1.19 11.72 12.84
CA SER A 113 0.46 12.41 13.92
C SER A 113 1.29 13.45 14.68
N LYS A 114 2.63 13.34 14.62
CA LYS A 114 3.60 14.28 15.20
C LYS A 114 4.41 14.92 14.07
N PHE A 115 3.98 16.10 13.61
CA PHE A 115 4.74 16.86 12.62
C PHE A 115 5.34 18.10 13.28
N ALA A 116 6.55 18.47 12.87
CA ALA A 116 7.29 19.53 13.53
C ALA A 116 6.62 20.89 13.25
N LEU A 117 6.23 21.60 14.31
CA LEU A 117 5.77 22.98 14.22
C LEU A 117 6.92 23.94 13.89
N ASP A 118 8.16 23.51 14.15
CA ASP A 118 9.39 24.18 13.77
C ASP A 118 10.02 23.54 12.52
N PRO A 119 10.09 24.26 11.38
CA PRO A 119 10.74 23.78 10.16
C PRO A 119 12.26 23.59 10.27
N SER A 120 12.91 23.98 11.39
CA SER A 120 14.35 23.82 11.58
C SER A 120 14.75 22.39 12.01
N VAL A 121 13.81 21.62 12.55
CA VAL A 121 14.04 20.29 13.09
C VAL A 121 13.51 19.25 12.10
N TYR A 122 14.27 19.00 11.03
CA TYR A 122 14.06 17.81 10.20
C TYR A 122 15.08 16.73 10.52
N PRO A 123 14.67 15.44 10.60
CA PRO A 123 15.59 14.39 10.22
C PRO A 123 15.94 14.62 8.76
N GLN A 124 17.16 15.10 8.51
CA GLN A 124 17.70 15.21 7.16
C GLN A 124 17.74 13.79 6.59
N PHE A 125 16.78 13.45 5.73
CA PHE A 125 16.98 12.29 4.87
C PHE A 125 18.19 12.61 3.99
N PRO A 126 19.13 11.67 3.79
CA PRO A 126 20.32 11.91 3.00
C PRO A 126 19.92 12.52 1.66
N ASN A 127 20.60 13.62 1.26
CA ASN A 127 20.42 14.16 -0.07
C ASN A 127 20.72 13.06 -1.09
N ARG A 128 20.27 13.21 -2.34
CA ARG A 128 20.65 12.27 -3.42
C ARG A 128 22.17 12.14 -3.61
N ALA A 129 22.93 13.12 -3.12
CA ALA A 129 24.39 13.11 -3.06
C ALA A 129 24.97 12.31 -1.88
N ASP A 130 24.18 12.05 -0.83
CA ASP A 130 24.57 11.31 0.38
C ASP A 130 24.04 9.86 0.38
N LEU A 131 23.21 9.51 -0.61
CA LEU A 131 22.91 8.13 -0.93
C LEU A 131 24.14 7.53 -1.65
N PRO A 132 24.51 6.26 -1.38
CA PRO A 132 25.52 5.59 -2.19
C PRO A 132 25.10 5.71 -3.66
N GLU A 133 26.04 6.11 -4.52
CA GLU A 133 25.81 6.23 -5.95
C GLU A 133 25.10 4.96 -6.43
N ASN A 134 23.96 5.16 -7.10
CA ASN A 134 23.29 4.07 -7.76
C ASN A 134 24.32 3.42 -8.70
N PRO A 135 24.61 2.10 -8.64
CA PRO A 135 25.55 1.45 -9.53
C PRO A 135 25.13 1.49 -11.02
N LEU A 136 24.00 2.14 -11.31
CA LEU A 136 23.49 2.46 -12.65
C LEU A 136 23.58 3.96 -12.98
N GLY A 137 24.52 4.67 -12.38
CA GLY A 137 24.90 6.03 -12.77
C GLY A 137 25.44 6.07 -14.21
N SER A 138 24.58 6.53 -15.12
CA SER A 138 24.87 7.15 -16.41
C SER A 138 26.37 7.23 -16.80
N LEU A 139 26.85 6.24 -17.55
CA LEU A 139 27.90 6.45 -18.54
C LEU A 139 27.45 5.84 -19.87
N GLY A 140 27.73 6.56 -20.94
CA GLY A 140 27.14 6.40 -22.26
C GLY A 140 27.10 4.95 -22.74
N ILE A 141 25.92 4.55 -23.21
CA ILE A 141 25.76 3.36 -24.06
C ILE A 141 26.49 3.67 -25.37
N SER A 142 27.79 3.37 -25.40
CA SER A 142 28.54 3.26 -26.63
C SER A 142 28.00 2.02 -27.37
N ARG A 143 27.35 2.26 -28.50
CA ARG A 143 27.00 1.22 -29.46
C ARG A 143 28.32 0.65 -30.00
N SER A 144 28.60 -0.60 -29.69
CA SER A 144 29.30 -1.60 -30.52
C SER A 144 30.18 -2.54 -29.68
N ARG A 145 29.75 -3.79 -29.57
CA ARG A 145 30.60 -4.95 -29.92
C ARG A 145 29.75 -6.21 -29.87
N VAL A 146 29.43 -6.69 -31.05
CA VAL A 146 29.13 -8.11 -31.28
C VAL A 146 30.37 -8.88 -30.82
N VAL A 147 30.22 -9.68 -29.76
CA VAL A 147 31.22 -10.68 -29.40
C VAL A 147 30.74 -12.01 -29.95
N THR A 148 31.23 -12.34 -31.15
CA THR A 148 31.15 -13.69 -31.70
C THR A 148 32.17 -14.57 -30.98
N ASN A 149 31.72 -15.39 -30.02
CA ASN A 149 32.56 -16.46 -29.50
C ASN A 149 32.19 -17.76 -30.21
N ALA A 150 32.83 -17.97 -31.37
CA ALA A 150 32.96 -19.26 -31.98
C ALA A 150 34.07 -20.07 -31.29
N ARG A 151 33.78 -21.36 -31.09
CA ARG A 151 34.65 -22.49 -30.70
C ARG A 151 35.01 -22.68 -29.23
N ALA A 152 34.31 -23.64 -28.62
CA ALA A 152 34.95 -24.82 -28.05
C ALA A 152 33.98 -26.01 -28.15
N SER A 153 34.27 -26.97 -29.04
CA SER A 153 33.54 -28.22 -29.11
C SER A 153 33.86 -29.04 -27.85
N ARG A 154 32.85 -29.30 -27.01
CA ARG A 154 32.92 -30.33 -25.98
C ARG A 154 31.77 -31.30 -26.21
N ARG A 155 32.13 -32.51 -26.66
CA ARG A 155 31.41 -33.79 -26.57
C ARG A 155 29.90 -33.66 -26.32
N ALA A 156 29.12 -33.82 -27.38
CA ALA A 156 27.70 -34.08 -27.29
C ALA A 156 27.48 -35.38 -26.50
N LYS A 157 27.18 -35.28 -25.19
CA LYS A 157 26.45 -36.33 -24.51
C LYS A 157 25.05 -36.34 -25.12
N ALA A 158 24.60 -37.50 -25.56
CA ALA A 158 23.27 -37.74 -26.10
C ALA A 158 22.23 -37.07 -25.18
N GLY A 159 21.73 -35.92 -25.62
CA GLY A 159 20.70 -35.20 -24.89
C GLY A 159 19.42 -35.99 -25.08
N THR A 160 18.97 -36.66 -24.02
CA THR A 160 17.54 -36.97 -23.87
C THR A 160 16.78 -35.73 -24.30
N THR A 161 15.90 -35.89 -25.28
CA THR A 161 15.06 -34.85 -25.88
C THR A 161 14.13 -34.31 -24.81
N SER A 162 14.67 -33.49 -23.90
CA SER A 162 13.91 -32.85 -22.84
C SER A 162 13.13 -31.76 -23.54
N CYS A 163 11.83 -31.97 -23.71
CA CYS A 163 10.92 -30.86 -23.92
C CYS A 163 11.28 -29.77 -22.90
N PRO A 164 11.50 -28.52 -23.34
CA PRO A 164 11.83 -27.45 -22.41
C PRO A 164 10.69 -27.32 -21.40
N ARG A 165 11.04 -27.24 -20.10
CA ARG A 165 10.05 -27.06 -19.04
C ARG A 165 9.17 -25.83 -19.37
N PRO A 166 7.86 -25.84 -19.09
CA PRO A 166 7.00 -24.70 -19.40
C PRO A 166 7.56 -23.39 -18.82
N LEU A 167 7.61 -22.33 -19.63
CA LEU A 167 8.22 -21.06 -19.24
C LEU A 167 7.58 -20.48 -17.97
N ARG A 168 6.26 -20.60 -17.81
CA ARG A 168 5.55 -20.12 -16.62
C ARG A 168 5.96 -20.87 -15.36
N THR A 169 6.16 -22.18 -15.44
CA THR A 169 6.69 -22.98 -14.34
C THR A 169 8.10 -22.56 -13.96
N GLN A 170 8.94 -22.25 -14.94
CA GLN A 170 10.29 -21.73 -14.69
C GLN A 170 10.27 -20.35 -14.03
N ILE A 171 9.40 -19.44 -14.47
CA ILE A 171 9.22 -18.11 -13.88
C ILE A 171 8.69 -18.22 -12.45
N ALA A 172 7.68 -19.08 -12.22
CA ALA A 172 7.13 -19.32 -10.89
C ALA A 172 8.18 -19.91 -9.94
N ALA A 173 8.98 -20.87 -10.42
CA ALA A 173 10.09 -21.44 -9.67
C ALA A 173 11.16 -20.40 -9.30
N ALA A 174 11.52 -19.52 -10.24
CA ALA A 174 12.48 -18.45 -10.00
C ALA A 174 11.96 -17.45 -8.95
N ARG A 175 10.71 -16.99 -9.08
CA ARG A 175 10.10 -16.08 -8.10
C ARG A 175 9.96 -16.71 -6.71
N LEU A 176 9.58 -17.99 -6.66
CA LEU A 176 9.52 -18.75 -5.41
C LEU A 176 10.91 -18.80 -4.74
N ALA A 177 11.96 -19.10 -5.50
CA ALA A 177 13.32 -19.11 -4.99
C ALA A 177 13.76 -17.73 -4.47
N ASP A 178 13.51 -16.66 -5.24
CA ASP A 178 13.80 -15.28 -4.86
C ASP A 178 13.10 -14.89 -3.55
N ARG A 179 11.82 -15.24 -3.43
CA ARG A 179 11.03 -14.84 -2.26
C ARG A 179 11.41 -15.61 -1.00
N LEU A 180 11.84 -16.86 -1.15
CA LEU A 180 12.25 -17.72 -0.04
C LEU A 180 13.73 -17.55 0.35
N ALA A 181 14.56 -16.95 -0.51
CA ALA A 181 16.00 -16.79 -0.28
C ALA A 181 16.40 -16.21 1.09
N PRO A 182 15.70 -15.19 1.67
CA PRO A 182 16.04 -14.67 2.99
C PRO A 182 15.90 -15.69 4.12
N THR A 183 14.99 -16.66 3.95
CA THR A 183 14.71 -17.72 4.93
C THR A 183 15.39 -19.05 4.59
N MET A 184 15.75 -19.24 3.33
CA MET A 184 16.23 -20.49 2.74
C MET A 184 17.29 -20.16 1.68
N PRO A 185 18.51 -19.76 2.10
CA PRO A 185 19.56 -19.33 1.18
C PRO A 185 19.96 -20.43 0.17
N ASP A 186 19.85 -21.71 0.57
CA ASP A 186 20.15 -22.86 -0.29
C ASP A 186 19.18 -23.01 -1.49
N TYR A 187 18.06 -22.28 -1.51
CA TYR A 187 17.15 -22.26 -2.67
C TYR A 187 17.64 -21.34 -3.78
N ARG A 188 18.58 -20.43 -3.51
CA ARG A 188 18.98 -19.42 -4.46
C ARG A 188 20.49 -19.35 -4.63
N GLY A 189 20.91 -19.69 -5.85
CA GLY A 189 22.24 -19.55 -6.46
C GLY A 189 22.98 -18.23 -6.33
N ILE A 190 22.31 -17.19 -5.86
CA ILE A 190 22.45 -15.84 -6.39
C ILE A 190 22.32 -14.84 -5.25
N ASP A 191 23.27 -13.91 -5.13
CA ASP A 191 23.26 -12.85 -4.13
C ASP A 191 22.16 -11.80 -4.40
N ARG A 192 22.00 -10.86 -3.46
CA ARG A 192 21.03 -9.76 -3.55
C ARG A 192 21.19 -8.91 -4.81
N ASP A 193 22.35 -8.93 -5.44
CA ASP A 193 22.73 -8.14 -6.61
C ASP A 193 22.58 -8.90 -7.92
N GLY A 194 22.15 -10.17 -7.87
CA GLY A 194 21.87 -10.98 -9.05
C GLY A 194 23.09 -11.75 -9.57
N HIS A 195 24.19 -11.77 -8.83
CA HIS A 195 25.38 -12.53 -9.19
C HIS A 195 25.34 -13.94 -8.59
N TYR A 196 25.74 -14.92 -9.41
CA TYR A 196 25.91 -16.29 -8.94
C TYR A 196 27.04 -16.32 -7.90
N VAL A 197 26.73 -16.74 -6.68
CA VAL A 197 27.72 -16.82 -5.59
C VAL A 197 28.50 -18.12 -5.76
N PRO A 198 29.82 -18.07 -6.02
CA PRO A 198 30.62 -19.29 -6.15
C PRO A 198 30.76 -19.99 -4.79
N GLY A 199 30.63 -21.32 -4.78
CA GLY A 199 30.91 -22.15 -3.59
C GLY A 199 29.72 -22.41 -2.66
N THR A 200 28.56 -21.83 -2.91
CA THR A 200 27.33 -22.11 -2.17
C THR A 200 26.55 -23.25 -2.82
N SER A 201 26.01 -24.15 -1.98
CA SER A 201 25.21 -25.30 -2.42
C SER A 201 23.79 -24.83 -2.67
N HIS A 202 23.46 -24.59 -3.94
CA HIS A 202 22.15 -24.03 -4.28
C HIS A 202 21.32 -24.96 -5.16
N GLN A 203 20.02 -24.90 -4.97
CA GLN A 203 19.08 -25.64 -5.80
C GLN A 203 18.98 -25.01 -7.20
N HIS A 204 19.21 -25.81 -8.24
CA HIS A 204 18.95 -25.38 -9.61
C HIS A 204 17.45 -25.08 -9.81
N ILE A 205 17.12 -23.95 -10.46
CA ILE A 205 15.73 -23.53 -10.72
C ILE A 205 14.92 -24.65 -11.40
N GLY A 206 15.55 -25.43 -12.27
CA GLY A 206 14.91 -26.60 -12.90
C GLY A 206 14.39 -27.63 -11.89
N ALA A 207 15.10 -27.87 -10.79
CA ALA A 207 14.64 -28.82 -9.76
C ALA A 207 13.46 -28.27 -8.92
N ILE A 208 13.37 -26.94 -8.77
CA ILE A 208 12.22 -26.28 -8.17
C ILE A 208 11.02 -26.36 -9.13
N ALA A 209 11.24 -26.13 -10.43
CA ALA A 209 10.22 -26.28 -11.46
C ALA A 209 9.69 -27.73 -11.55
N ASP A 210 10.58 -28.73 -11.42
CA ASP A 210 10.19 -30.13 -11.33
C ASP A 210 9.33 -30.38 -10.07
N ALA A 211 9.74 -29.86 -8.91
CA ALA A 211 8.96 -29.99 -7.68
C ALA A 211 7.55 -29.37 -7.77
N LEU A 212 7.41 -28.23 -8.47
CA LEU A 212 6.10 -27.60 -8.73
C LEU A 212 5.24 -28.46 -9.68
N THR A 213 5.87 -29.04 -10.71
CA THR A 213 5.21 -29.90 -11.69
C THR A 213 4.75 -31.22 -11.04
N ASP A 214 5.63 -31.85 -10.26
CA ASP A 214 5.34 -33.08 -9.50
C ASP A 214 4.21 -32.88 -8.48
N ALA A 215 4.08 -31.68 -7.93
CA ALA A 215 3.01 -31.31 -7.01
C ALA A 215 1.67 -31.00 -7.71
N GLY A 216 1.64 -31.00 -9.06
CA GLY A 216 0.43 -30.71 -9.84
C GLY A 216 -0.05 -29.27 -9.71
N ILE A 217 0.84 -28.32 -9.39
CA ILE A 217 0.45 -26.92 -9.16
C ILE A 217 0.25 -26.23 -10.50
N ASP A 218 -0.96 -25.73 -10.73
CA ASP A 218 -1.26 -24.88 -11.88
C ASP A 218 -0.61 -23.50 -11.70
N THR A 219 0.50 -23.28 -12.41
CA THR A 219 1.27 -22.02 -12.38
C THR A 219 0.62 -20.88 -13.16
N HIS A 220 -0.52 -21.11 -13.84
CA HIS A 220 -1.37 -20.03 -14.35
C HIS A 220 -2.24 -19.42 -13.26
N ARG A 221 -2.72 -20.23 -12.31
CA ARG A 221 -3.46 -19.77 -11.11
C ARG A 221 -2.54 -19.33 -9.98
N TRP A 222 -1.51 -20.13 -9.71
CA TRP A 222 -0.62 -19.94 -8.57
C TRP A 222 0.71 -19.33 -9.02
N THR A 223 0.92 -18.06 -8.67
CA THR A 223 2.20 -17.38 -8.91
C THR A 223 3.26 -17.87 -7.92
N GLY A 224 4.54 -17.80 -8.31
CA GLY A 224 5.66 -18.14 -7.40
C GLY A 224 5.63 -17.37 -6.08
N ASP A 225 5.22 -16.10 -6.12
CA ASP A 225 5.04 -15.25 -4.94
C ASP A 225 3.92 -15.77 -4.03
N ALA A 226 2.75 -16.12 -4.61
CA ALA A 226 1.62 -16.65 -3.85
C ALA A 226 1.94 -18.02 -3.21
N ILE A 227 2.71 -18.85 -3.90
CA ILE A 227 3.20 -20.14 -3.37
C ILE A 227 4.17 -19.88 -2.21
N ALA A 228 5.08 -18.91 -2.34
CA ALA A 228 6.02 -18.54 -1.30
C ALA A 228 5.32 -18.01 -0.05
N ASP A 229 4.28 -17.19 -0.21
CA ASP A 229 3.48 -16.66 0.91
C ASP A 229 2.81 -17.80 1.70
N ARG A 230 2.19 -18.78 1.01
CA ARG A 230 1.57 -19.94 1.67
C ARG A 230 2.57 -20.84 2.38
N ILE A 231 3.71 -21.06 1.77
CA ILE A 231 4.80 -21.81 2.39
C ILE A 231 5.35 -21.04 3.61
N THR A 232 5.41 -19.70 3.56
CA THR A 232 5.88 -18.86 4.68
C THR A 232 4.88 -18.89 5.84
N GLU A 233 3.58 -18.78 5.54
CA GLU A 233 2.49 -18.89 6.52
C GLU A 233 2.46 -20.27 7.16
N PHE A 234 2.55 -21.35 6.37
CA PHE A 234 2.63 -22.72 6.88
C PHE A 234 3.80 -22.95 7.85
N ARG A 235 4.86 -22.17 7.69
CA ARG A 235 6.06 -22.21 8.54
C ARG A 235 6.06 -21.24 9.71
N HIS A 236 5.10 -20.32 9.79
CA HIS A 236 5.15 -19.21 10.74
C HIS A 236 5.41 -19.68 12.19
N ASP A 237 4.81 -20.81 12.57
CA ASP A 237 4.93 -21.38 13.92
C ASP A 237 5.84 -22.62 13.99
N ARG A 238 6.66 -22.87 12.96
CA ARG A 238 7.50 -24.08 12.86
C ARG A 238 8.97 -23.72 12.77
N THR A 239 9.78 -24.32 13.64
CA THR A 239 11.23 -24.24 13.55
C THR A 239 11.75 -25.06 12.35
N LEU A 240 12.65 -24.47 11.58
CA LEU A 240 13.24 -25.12 10.41
C LEU A 240 14.38 -26.06 10.84
N PRO A 241 14.35 -27.35 10.46
CA PRO A 241 15.49 -28.23 10.66
C PRO A 241 16.63 -27.86 9.70
N ARG A 242 17.87 -28.24 10.05
CA ARG A 242 19.01 -28.15 9.12
C ARG A 242 18.74 -29.07 7.93
N LEU A 243 18.72 -28.52 6.72
CA LEU A 243 18.28 -29.24 5.52
C LEU A 243 19.45 -29.91 4.82
N THR A 244 19.44 -31.25 4.76
CA THR A 244 20.39 -32.03 3.93
C THR A 244 19.99 -32.03 2.46
N SER A 245 18.68 -31.97 2.17
CA SER A 245 18.15 -31.91 0.80
C SER A 245 17.05 -30.84 0.70
N PRO A 246 17.41 -29.62 0.28
CA PRO A 246 16.47 -28.52 0.15
C PRO A 246 15.31 -28.83 -0.82
N ALA A 247 15.55 -29.50 -1.95
CA ALA A 247 14.50 -29.91 -2.89
C ALA A 247 13.55 -30.99 -2.34
N ALA A 248 14.05 -31.97 -1.57
CA ALA A 248 13.18 -32.96 -0.97
C ALA A 248 12.24 -32.32 0.07
N PHE A 249 12.77 -31.37 0.83
CA PHE A 249 11.99 -30.59 1.79
C PHE A 249 10.94 -29.72 1.09
N LEU A 250 11.29 -29.09 -0.04
CA LEU A 250 10.31 -28.34 -0.85
C LEU A 250 9.16 -29.25 -1.30
N ARG A 251 9.49 -30.42 -1.89
CA ARG A 251 8.48 -31.38 -2.34
C ARG A 251 7.56 -31.82 -1.19
N TRP A 252 8.12 -32.04 -0.01
CA TRP A 252 7.32 -32.36 1.18
C TRP A 252 6.38 -31.20 1.56
N GLN A 253 6.86 -29.95 1.58
CA GLN A 253 6.04 -28.77 1.88
C GLN A 253 4.88 -28.62 0.89
N LEU A 254 5.16 -28.79 -0.41
CA LEU A 254 4.14 -28.69 -1.45
C LEU A 254 3.08 -29.78 -1.30
N ARG A 255 3.46 -31.01 -0.93
CA ARG A 255 2.51 -32.09 -0.64
C ARG A 255 1.70 -31.83 0.63
N ALA A 256 2.32 -31.31 1.68
CA ALA A 256 1.63 -30.99 2.94
C ALA A 256 0.55 -29.90 2.76
N LEU A 257 0.67 -29.09 1.69
CA LEU A 257 -0.27 -28.03 1.34
C LEU A 257 -1.18 -28.40 0.16
N ALA A 258 -1.31 -29.70 -0.19
CA ALA A 258 -2.09 -30.14 -1.35
C ALA A 258 -3.51 -29.56 -1.41
N ASP A 259 -4.22 -29.57 -0.27
CA ASP A 259 -5.59 -29.03 -0.17
C ASP A 259 -5.66 -27.52 -0.42
N VAL A 260 -4.60 -26.80 -0.10
CA VAL A 260 -4.52 -25.34 -0.31
C VAL A 260 -4.45 -25.02 -1.80
N TRP A 261 -3.72 -25.82 -2.58
CA TRP A 261 -3.54 -25.59 -4.02
C TRP A 261 -4.83 -25.85 -4.82
N ALA A 262 -5.68 -26.77 -4.33
CA ALA A 262 -7.00 -27.03 -4.88
C ALA A 262 -8.00 -25.88 -4.59
N GLY A 263 -7.85 -25.22 -3.44
CA GLY A 263 -8.71 -24.10 -3.03
C GLY A 263 -8.46 -22.79 -3.80
N PRO A 264 -9.29 -21.75 -3.58
CA PRO A 264 -9.18 -20.49 -4.30
C PRO A 264 -7.89 -19.74 -3.96
N THR A 265 -7.25 -19.18 -4.99
CA THR A 265 -5.97 -18.47 -4.88
C THR A 265 -6.13 -17.19 -4.04
N PRO A 266 -5.05 -16.66 -3.45
CA PRO A 266 -5.11 -15.40 -2.71
C PRO A 266 -5.62 -14.22 -3.57
N ALA A 267 -5.39 -14.23 -4.88
CA ALA A 267 -5.90 -13.21 -5.80
C ALA A 267 -7.40 -13.38 -6.04
N GLU A 268 -7.87 -14.61 -6.26
CA GLU A 268 -9.30 -14.94 -6.40
C GLU A 268 -10.08 -14.54 -5.15
N ARG A 269 -9.58 -14.86 -3.95
CA ARG A 269 -10.19 -14.45 -2.67
C ARG A 269 -10.26 -12.93 -2.52
N ARG A 270 -9.18 -12.23 -2.88
CA ARG A 270 -9.14 -10.76 -2.86
C ARG A 270 -10.17 -10.16 -3.82
N ALA A 271 -10.26 -10.68 -5.04
CA ALA A 271 -11.24 -10.23 -6.02
C ALA A 271 -12.68 -10.42 -5.51
N HIS A 272 -12.98 -11.58 -4.92
CA HIS A 272 -14.29 -11.85 -4.31
C HIS A 272 -14.63 -10.82 -3.22
N ILE A 273 -13.72 -10.57 -2.29
CA ILE A 273 -13.91 -9.57 -1.22
C ILE A 273 -14.12 -8.16 -1.82
N GLN A 274 -13.43 -7.81 -2.90
CA GLN A 274 -13.61 -6.50 -3.55
C GLN A 274 -14.98 -6.36 -4.20
N VAL A 275 -15.49 -7.42 -4.83
CA VAL A 275 -16.85 -7.46 -5.38
C VAL A 275 -17.88 -7.27 -4.27
N GLU A 276 -17.76 -8.00 -3.16
CA GLU A 276 -18.66 -7.84 -2.01
C GLU A 276 -18.63 -6.42 -1.44
N ARG A 277 -17.44 -5.83 -1.31
CA ARG A 277 -17.28 -4.44 -0.85
C ARG A 277 -17.85 -3.42 -1.82
N ALA A 278 -17.74 -3.67 -3.13
CA ALA A 278 -18.35 -2.81 -4.14
C ALA A 278 -19.87 -2.84 -4.04
N ALA A 279 -20.47 -4.04 -3.94
CA ALA A 279 -21.89 -4.22 -3.76
C ALA A 279 -22.41 -3.55 -2.46
N ALA A 280 -21.67 -3.69 -1.35
CA ALA A 280 -22.02 -3.02 -0.10
C ALA A 280 -22.01 -1.49 -0.21
N ARG A 281 -21.05 -0.91 -0.95
CA ARG A 281 -21.01 0.54 -1.22
C ARG A 281 -22.16 0.99 -2.09
N GLU A 282 -22.52 0.22 -3.12
CA GLU A 282 -23.64 0.52 -3.99
C GLU A 282 -24.97 0.49 -3.22
N ALA A 283 -25.17 -0.51 -2.36
CA ALA A 283 -26.33 -0.60 -1.48
C ALA A 283 -26.42 0.60 -0.52
N GLU A 284 -25.29 1.05 0.05
CA GLU A 284 -25.24 2.22 0.92
C GLU A 284 -25.58 3.52 0.17
N LEU A 285 -25.06 3.68 -1.06
CA LEU A 285 -25.39 4.83 -1.91
C LEU A 285 -26.87 4.83 -2.29
N ALA A 286 -27.44 3.68 -2.65
CA ALA A 286 -28.86 3.54 -2.93
C ALA A 286 -29.72 3.89 -1.69
N ARG A 287 -29.30 3.47 -0.49
CA ARG A 287 -29.96 3.82 0.77
C ARG A 287 -29.95 5.33 1.03
N ARG A 288 -28.83 6.00 0.75
CA ARG A 288 -28.70 7.47 0.86
C ARG A 288 -29.49 8.22 -0.19
N ALA A 289 -29.61 7.67 -1.40
CA ALA A 289 -30.44 8.25 -2.46
C ALA A 289 -31.93 8.14 -2.12
N ALA A 290 -32.37 7.02 -1.54
CA ALA A 290 -33.75 6.82 -1.08
C ALA A 290 -34.11 7.69 0.14
N ASN A 291 -33.14 7.94 1.03
CA ASN A 291 -33.26 8.84 2.17
C ASN A 291 -32.31 10.03 2.03
N PRO A 292 -32.63 10.98 1.12
CA PRO A 292 -31.77 12.13 0.90
C PRO A 292 -31.64 12.92 2.21
N PRO A 293 -30.43 13.41 2.56
CA PRO A 293 -30.27 14.25 3.72
C PRO A 293 -31.19 15.47 3.57
N ALA A 294 -31.93 15.78 4.64
CA ALA A 294 -32.89 16.88 4.67
C ALA A 294 -32.27 18.16 4.06
N SER A 295 -33.05 18.84 3.22
CA SER A 295 -32.61 20.07 2.55
C SER A 295 -32.09 21.10 3.56
N GLU A 296 -31.25 22.04 3.13
CA GLU A 296 -30.72 23.07 4.03
C GLU A 296 -31.83 23.90 4.68
N GLN A 297 -32.92 24.17 3.94
CA GLN A 297 -34.14 24.77 4.47
C GLN A 297 -34.80 23.90 5.55
N THR A 298 -34.96 22.60 5.31
CA THR A 298 -35.52 21.65 6.29
C THR A 298 -34.67 21.59 7.56
N ARG A 299 -33.33 21.61 7.42
CA ARG A 299 -32.40 21.67 8.55
C ARG A 299 -32.47 23.00 9.31
N ALA A 300 -32.64 24.12 8.60
CA ALA A 300 -32.79 25.44 9.20
C ALA A 300 -34.10 25.57 9.98
N ALA A 301 -35.20 25.09 9.41
CA ALA A 301 -36.51 25.03 10.06
C ALA A 301 -36.47 24.18 11.34
N ALA A 302 -35.95 22.95 11.26
CA ALA A 302 -35.81 22.07 12.42
C ALA A 302 -34.92 22.68 13.54
N ARG A 303 -33.86 23.41 13.16
CA ARG A 303 -33.03 24.15 14.14
C ARG A 303 -33.77 25.32 14.78
N ALA A 304 -34.62 26.03 14.03
CA ALA A 304 -35.44 27.10 14.56
C ALA A 304 -36.48 26.55 15.55
N ASP A 305 -37.17 25.47 15.20
CA ASP A 305 -38.15 24.80 16.06
C ASP A 305 -37.52 24.32 17.37
N LEU A 306 -36.33 23.70 17.30
CA LEU A 306 -35.57 23.27 18.48
C LEU A 306 -35.18 24.45 19.38
N ARG A 307 -34.77 25.59 18.81
CA ARG A 307 -34.47 26.80 19.60
C ARG A 307 -35.72 27.32 20.31
N GLN A 308 -36.86 27.31 19.63
CA GLN A 308 -38.13 27.76 20.21
C GLN A 308 -38.61 26.84 21.34
N LEU A 309 -38.46 25.52 21.17
CA LEU A 309 -38.74 24.52 22.21
C LEU A 309 -37.83 24.67 23.44
N LEU A 310 -36.54 24.95 23.23
CA LEU A 310 -35.61 25.17 24.33
C LEU A 310 -35.88 26.50 25.05
N ALA A 311 -36.24 27.56 24.33
CA ALA A 311 -36.61 28.85 24.91
C ALA A 311 -37.92 28.76 25.73
N THR A 312 -38.92 28.04 25.23
CA THR A 312 -40.19 27.80 25.94
C THR A 312 -40.00 26.92 27.18
N ARG A 313 -39.15 25.88 27.12
CA ARG A 313 -38.77 25.11 28.32
C ARG A 313 -37.98 25.92 29.34
N SER A 314 -37.09 26.81 28.88
CA SER A 314 -36.29 27.65 29.78
C SER A 314 -37.14 28.72 30.48
N THR A 315 -38.24 29.17 29.87
CA THR A 315 -39.18 30.13 30.45
C THR A 315 -40.22 29.48 31.36
N HIS A 316 -40.60 28.22 31.09
CA HIS A 316 -41.45 27.43 31.99
C HIS A 316 -40.69 26.81 33.19
N SER A 317 -39.36 26.79 33.14
CA SER A 317 -38.54 26.60 34.34
C SER A 317 -38.52 27.90 35.14
N GLY A 318 -39.67 28.27 35.70
CA GLY A 318 -39.76 29.30 36.74
C GLY A 318 -38.76 29.02 37.87
N PRO A 319 -38.37 30.05 38.65
CA PRO A 319 -37.32 29.91 39.65
C PRO A 319 -37.68 28.74 40.56
N ARG A 320 -36.88 27.66 40.54
CA ARG A 320 -36.89 26.70 41.65
C ARG A 320 -36.46 27.53 42.84
N THR A 321 -37.43 28.00 43.61
CA THR A 321 -37.23 28.51 44.95
C THR A 321 -36.64 27.33 45.72
N GLN A 322 -35.31 27.20 45.68
CA GLN A 322 -34.58 26.38 46.62
C GLN A 322 -34.80 27.08 47.95
N VAL A 323 -35.90 26.74 48.62
CA VAL A 323 -36.04 26.97 50.05
C VAL A 323 -34.96 26.11 50.67
N ARG A 324 -33.79 26.70 50.88
CA ARG A 324 -32.69 26.10 51.62
C ARG A 324 -33.19 25.94 53.05
N ARG A 325 -33.77 24.77 53.33
CA ARG A 325 -34.10 24.36 54.68
C ARG A 325 -32.81 23.82 55.29
N ASP A 326 -32.43 24.37 56.44
CA ASP A 326 -31.40 23.77 57.27
C ASP A 326 -31.87 22.39 57.76
N ARG A 327 -30.96 21.58 58.31
CA ARG A 327 -31.17 20.18 58.74
C ARG A 327 -32.37 19.96 59.68
N PHE A 328 -32.90 21.05 60.25
CA PHE A 328 -34.05 21.10 61.17
C PHE A 328 -35.31 21.82 60.61
N GLY A 329 -35.36 22.12 59.31
CA GLY A 329 -36.60 22.48 58.62
C GLY A 329 -37.17 23.89 58.84
N ARG A 330 -36.47 24.82 59.51
CA ARG A 330 -36.97 26.20 59.72
C ARG A 330 -36.59 27.13 58.56
N ARG A 331 -37.49 28.07 58.24
CA ARG A 331 -37.26 29.14 57.25
C ARG A 331 -36.50 30.28 57.92
N VAL A 332 -35.35 30.65 57.37
CA VAL A 332 -34.62 31.87 57.73
C VAL A 332 -35.24 33.02 56.93
N ARG A 333 -35.63 34.10 57.60
CA ARG A 333 -36.05 35.37 56.97
C ARG A 333 -34.81 36.19 56.62
#